data_AF-A0A222GFC7-F1
#
_entry.id   AF-A0A222GFC7-F1
#
_cell.length_a   1.000
_cell.length_b   1.000
_cell.length_c   1.000
_cell.angle_alpha   90.00
_cell.angle_beta   90.00
_cell.angle_gamma   90.00
#
_symmetry.space_group_name_H-M   'P 1'
#
loop_
_entity.id
_entity.type
_entity.pdbx_description
1 polymer ?
#
loop_
_entity_poly.entity_id
_entity_poly.type
_entity_poly.pdbx_seq_one_letter_code
_entity_poly.pdbx_strand_id
1 'polypeptide(L)'
;MGPKRGLNSGRLYDRDRVRPRGAAKGSHVTEKPEESLEARLKRLGDDIKSKKRADVSEGADGRADESRKGYAAAMKLSSEFIAGILVGAFLGYLLDHFAGTGPWGMIVLLLLGFCAGVLNVLRSAGLVATTDQRKGGSGTDKEDGGDA
;
A
#
# COMPACT_ATOMS: atom_id res chain seq x y z
N MET A 1 62.17 -16.84 -0.30
CA MET A 1 62.86 -17.47 0.84
C MET A 1 62.68 -16.54 2.04
N GLY A 2 61.60 -16.65 2.81
CA GLY A 2 61.55 -17.50 4.00
C GLY A 2 61.52 -16.60 5.26
N PRO A 3 60.87 -17.02 6.35
CA PRO A 3 60.01 -16.13 7.15
C PRO A 3 60.66 -15.58 8.43
N LYS A 4 60.18 -14.44 8.93
CA LYS A 4 60.35 -14.03 10.33
C LYS A 4 59.10 -14.40 11.13
N ARG A 5 59.07 -15.64 11.62
CA ARG A 5 58.24 -16.05 12.76
C ARG A 5 59.12 -15.92 14.01
N GLY A 6 58.75 -15.02 14.90
CA GLY A 6 59.40 -14.78 16.18
C GLY A 6 58.33 -14.52 17.21
N LEU A 7 57.98 -15.59 17.92
CA LEU A 7 57.05 -15.71 19.03
C LEU A 7 57.07 -14.50 19.98
N ASN A 8 55.89 -13.92 20.26
CA ASN A 8 55.66 -13.26 21.53
C ASN A 8 54.72 -14.14 22.36
N SER A 9 55.35 -14.91 23.23
CA SER A 9 54.77 -15.73 24.28
C SER A 9 54.12 -14.81 25.31
N GLY A 10 52.81 -14.94 25.55
CA GLY A 10 52.21 -14.07 26.56
C GLY A 10 50.73 -14.24 26.92
N ARG A 11 50.00 -15.25 26.43
CA ARG A 11 48.67 -15.55 26.97
C ARG A 11 48.48 -17.04 27.12
N LEU A 12 49.06 -17.54 28.21
CA LEU A 12 48.71 -18.81 28.79
C LEU A 12 47.24 -18.82 29.16
N TYR A 13 46.62 -19.94 28.81
CA TYR A 13 45.30 -20.37 29.18
C TYR A 13 45.11 -20.28 30.70
N ASP A 14 44.27 -19.35 31.17
CA ASP A 14 43.63 -19.46 32.48
C ASP A 14 42.36 -20.31 32.33
N ARG A 15 42.58 -21.61 32.12
CA ARG A 15 41.60 -22.65 32.42
C ARG A 15 42.00 -23.18 33.78
N ASP A 16 41.28 -22.81 34.84
CA ASP A 16 40.92 -23.67 35.99
C ASP A 16 40.36 -22.86 37.17
N ARG A 17 39.18 -22.24 36.98
CA ARG A 17 38.29 -21.97 38.12
C ARG A 17 37.13 -22.95 38.14
N VAL A 18 37.44 -24.13 38.63
CA VAL A 18 36.49 -25.05 39.26
C VAL A 18 35.90 -24.35 40.48
N ARG A 19 34.66 -23.87 40.39
CA ARG A 19 33.89 -23.45 41.57
C ARG A 19 33.11 -24.65 42.13
N PRO A 20 33.08 -24.84 43.46
CA PRO A 20 32.56 -26.05 44.08
C PRO A 20 31.05 -26.21 43.91
N ARG A 21 30.66 -27.46 43.65
CA ARG A 21 29.30 -27.97 43.75
C ARG A 21 28.91 -28.07 45.23
N GLY A 22 27.86 -27.36 45.63
CA GLY A 22 27.21 -27.62 46.92
C GLY A 22 26.46 -26.43 47.48
N ALA A 23 25.14 -26.43 47.36
CA ALA A 23 24.19 -26.22 48.45
C ALA A 23 22.79 -26.03 47.87
N ALA A 24 21.91 -26.97 48.17
CA ALA A 24 20.47 -26.78 48.05
C ALA A 24 20.06 -25.53 48.84
N LYS A 25 19.23 -24.68 48.24
CA LYS A 25 18.35 -23.80 49.00
C LYS A 25 17.09 -23.54 48.19
N GLY A 26 16.03 -24.25 48.57
CA GLY A 26 14.68 -23.75 48.32
C GLY A 26 14.59 -22.38 48.99
N SER A 27 14.41 -21.35 48.18
CA SER A 27 14.11 -20.00 48.65
C SER A 27 12.84 -19.58 47.96
N HIS A 28 11.78 -19.56 48.76
CA HIS A 28 10.54 -18.84 48.53
C HIS A 28 10.90 -17.40 48.11
N VAL A 29 10.91 -17.14 46.80
CA VAL A 29 11.14 -15.80 46.25
C VAL A 29 9.83 -15.04 46.39
N THR A 30 9.64 -14.44 47.55
CA THR A 30 8.75 -13.28 47.75
C THR A 30 9.41 -12.03 47.15
N GLU A 31 9.80 -12.09 45.87
CA GLU A 31 9.92 -10.87 45.07
C GLU A 31 8.55 -10.67 44.45
N LYS A 32 7.88 -9.64 44.93
CA LYS A 32 6.49 -9.31 44.63
C LYS A 32 6.25 -9.40 43.12
N PRO A 33 5.51 -10.41 42.63
CA PRO A 33 5.27 -10.56 41.20
C PRO A 33 4.56 -9.35 40.58
N GLU A 34 3.88 -8.53 41.41
CA GLU A 34 3.33 -7.23 41.00
C GLU A 34 4.39 -6.27 40.45
N GLU A 35 5.58 -6.17 41.05
CA GLU A 35 6.64 -5.25 40.59
C GLU A 35 7.18 -5.66 39.20
N SER A 36 7.25 -6.97 38.93
CA SER A 36 7.66 -7.51 37.62
C SER A 36 6.59 -7.30 36.54
N LEU A 37 5.30 -7.40 36.90
CA LEU A 37 4.18 -7.14 35.99
C LEU A 37 4.06 -5.65 35.66
N GLU A 38 4.21 -4.78 36.66
CA GLU A 38 4.22 -3.32 36.47
C GLU A 38 5.37 -2.90 35.54
N ALA A 39 6.57 -3.47 35.72
CA ALA A 39 7.69 -3.21 34.84
C ALA A 39 7.41 -3.64 33.38
N ARG A 40 6.72 -4.76 33.17
CA ARG A 40 6.32 -5.24 31.84
C ARG A 40 5.21 -4.39 31.22
N LEU A 41 4.20 -4.02 32.01
CA LEU A 41 3.10 -3.15 31.58
C LEU A 41 3.63 -1.77 31.19
N LYS A 42 4.57 -1.23 31.97
CA LYS A 42 5.20 0.06 31.67
C LYS A 42 5.99 0.01 30.36
N ARG A 43 6.79 -1.04 30.15
CA ARG A 43 7.52 -1.26 28.89
C ARG A 43 6.57 -1.37 27.70
N LEU A 44 5.50 -2.15 27.84
CA LEU A 44 4.51 -2.31 26.78
C LEU A 44 3.76 -1.00 26.50
N GLY A 45 3.45 -0.22 27.54
CA GLY A 45 2.87 1.11 27.39
C GLY A 45 3.79 2.09 26.68
N ASP A 46 5.09 2.08 27.00
CA ASP A 46 6.11 2.91 26.36
C ASP A 46 6.29 2.51 24.87
N ASP A 47 6.24 1.21 24.54
CA ASP A 47 6.29 0.68 23.17
C ASP A 47 5.02 1.02 22.35
N ILE A 48 3.82 0.93 22.95
CA ILE A 48 2.57 1.33 22.29
C ILE A 48 2.56 2.83 22.05
N LYS A 49 3.02 3.64 23.01
CA LYS A 49 3.03 5.10 22.91
C LYS A 49 4.01 5.59 21.85
N SER A 50 5.17 4.96 21.74
CA SER A 50 6.17 5.27 20.71
C SER A 50 5.67 4.89 19.31
N LYS A 51 5.10 3.68 19.13
CA LYS A 51 4.45 3.28 17.88
C LYS A 51 3.29 4.19 17.50
N LYS A 52 2.39 4.51 18.44
CA LYS A 52 1.25 5.41 18.19
C LYS A 52 1.70 6.80 17.76
N ARG A 53 2.80 7.33 18.30
CA ARG A 53 3.32 8.65 17.92
C ARG A 53 3.94 8.63 16.51
N ALA A 54 4.61 7.54 16.13
CA ALA A 54 5.10 7.35 14.76
C ALA A 54 3.94 7.16 13.77
N ASP A 55 2.97 6.28 14.07
CA ASP A 55 1.77 6.02 13.27
C ASP A 55 0.88 7.26 13.08
N VAL A 56 0.77 8.13 14.10
CA VAL A 56 -0.03 9.37 13.99
C VAL A 56 0.68 10.41 13.13
N SER A 57 2.03 10.46 13.14
CA SER A 57 2.78 11.43 12.34
C SER A 57 2.91 10.99 10.87
N GLU A 58 3.25 9.73 10.61
CA GLU A 58 3.36 9.19 9.23
C GLU A 58 1.99 8.83 8.65
N GLY A 59 1.04 8.38 9.48
CA GLY A 59 -0.30 8.04 9.06
C GLY A 59 -1.22 9.24 8.85
N ALA A 60 -0.93 10.42 9.41
CA ALA A 60 -1.68 11.64 9.11
C ALA A 60 -1.33 12.19 7.72
N ASP A 61 -0.04 12.27 7.39
CA ASP A 61 0.41 12.72 6.06
C ASP A 61 0.09 11.69 4.97
N GLY A 62 0.37 10.40 5.21
CA GLY A 62 0.05 9.33 4.24
C GLY A 62 -1.46 9.17 3.99
N ARG A 63 -2.30 9.32 5.02
CA ARG A 63 -3.76 9.24 4.87
C ARG A 63 -4.36 10.50 4.26
N ALA A 64 -3.78 11.68 4.49
CA ALA A 64 -4.20 12.91 3.82
C ALA A 64 -3.85 12.87 2.32
N ASP A 65 -2.69 12.35 1.95
CA ASP A 65 -2.26 12.23 0.56
C ASP A 65 -3.06 11.15 -0.21
N GLU A 66 -3.31 9.99 0.42
CA GLU A 66 -4.20 8.97 -0.13
C GLU A 66 -5.67 9.45 -0.22
N SER A 67 -6.16 10.19 0.78
CA SER A 67 -7.49 10.79 0.72
C SER A 67 -7.59 11.83 -0.40
N ARG A 68 -6.55 12.66 -0.61
CA ARG A 68 -6.50 13.61 -1.72
C ARG A 68 -6.48 12.90 -3.08
N LYS A 69 -5.69 11.83 -3.24
CA LYS A 69 -5.63 11.04 -4.48
C LYS A 69 -6.98 10.37 -4.77
N GLY A 70 -7.58 9.72 -3.78
CA GLY A 70 -8.90 9.09 -3.89
C GLY A 70 -10.00 10.11 -4.21
N TYR A 71 -9.96 11.28 -3.57
CA TYR A 71 -10.91 12.36 -3.83
C TYR A 71 -10.73 12.96 -5.24
N ALA A 72 -9.50 13.22 -5.66
CA ALA A 72 -9.21 13.74 -7.00
C ALA A 72 -9.65 12.75 -8.10
N ALA A 73 -9.43 11.45 -7.89
CA ALA A 73 -9.91 10.40 -8.78
C ALA A 73 -11.44 10.35 -8.82
N ALA A 74 -12.10 10.40 -7.66
CA ALA A 74 -13.56 10.41 -7.57
C ALA A 74 -14.18 11.65 -8.24
N MET A 75 -13.58 12.82 -8.08
CA MET A 75 -14.04 14.07 -8.71
C MET A 75 -13.85 14.05 -10.23
N LYS A 76 -12.75 13.48 -10.74
CA LYS A 76 -12.58 13.29 -12.18
C LYS A 76 -13.63 12.34 -12.74
N LEU A 77 -13.82 11.19 -12.09
CA LEU A 77 -14.77 10.18 -12.54
C LEU A 77 -16.22 10.69 -12.52
N SER A 78 -16.58 11.46 -11.49
CA SER A 78 -17.91 12.09 -11.41
C SER A 78 -18.08 13.16 -12.49
N SER A 79 -17.04 13.96 -12.78
CA SER A 79 -17.12 14.99 -13.82
C SER A 79 -17.30 14.40 -15.22
N GLU A 80 -16.62 13.30 -15.54
CA GLU A 80 -16.76 12.61 -16.83
C GLU A 80 -18.14 11.96 -16.97
N PHE A 81 -18.67 11.40 -15.88
CA PHE A 81 -20.02 10.82 -15.85
C PHE A 81 -21.11 11.88 -16.06
N ILE A 82 -21.03 13.00 -15.33
CA ILE A 82 -22.01 14.09 -15.42
C ILE A 82 -21.94 14.76 -16.79
N ALA A 83 -20.74 14.94 -17.36
CA ALA A 83 -20.58 15.47 -18.70
C ALA A 83 -21.29 14.60 -19.75
N GLY A 84 -21.15 13.27 -19.66
CA GLY A 84 -21.85 12.34 -20.55
C GLY A 84 -23.39 12.43 -20.45
N ILE A 85 -23.92 12.58 -19.23
CA ILE A 85 -25.36 12.77 -19.00
C ILE A 85 -25.85 14.09 -19.59
N LEU A 86 -25.15 15.19 -19.33
CA LEU A 86 -25.53 16.52 -19.84
C LEU A 86 -25.51 16.56 -21.36
N VAL A 87 -24.50 15.97 -21.99
CA VAL A 87 -24.42 15.86 -23.46
C VAL A 87 -25.56 15.01 -24.00
N GLY A 88 -25.85 13.85 -23.40
CA GLY A 88 -26.95 12.98 -23.81
C GLY A 88 -28.33 13.64 -23.65
N ALA A 89 -28.55 14.36 -22.55
CA ALA A 89 -29.77 15.12 -22.30
C ALA A 89 -29.92 16.29 -23.28
N PHE A 90 -28.84 17.02 -23.56
CA PHE A 90 -28.86 18.13 -24.52
C PHE A 90 -29.14 17.63 -25.96
N LEU A 91 -28.47 16.55 -26.40
CA LEU A 91 -28.73 15.94 -27.70
C LEU A 91 -30.15 15.37 -27.79
N GLY A 92 -30.63 14.73 -26.72
CA GLY A 92 -32.00 14.17 -26.67
C GLY A 92 -33.07 15.24 -26.74
N TYR A 93 -32.87 16.36 -26.05
CA TYR A 93 -33.77 17.51 -26.13
C TYR A 93 -33.80 18.10 -27.55
N LEU A 94 -32.64 18.27 -28.19
CA LEU A 94 -32.56 18.80 -29.55
C LEU A 94 -33.23 17.86 -30.57
N LEU A 95 -33.05 16.55 -30.39
CA LEU A 95 -33.66 15.53 -31.25
C LEU A 95 -35.20 15.51 -31.12
N ASP A 96 -35.72 15.55 -29.88
CA ASP A 96 -37.18 15.63 -29.65
C ASP A 96 -37.77 16.91 -30.24
N HIS A 97 -37.05 18.03 -30.14
CA HIS A 97 -37.49 19.30 -30.71
C HIS A 97 -37.56 19.28 -32.24
N PHE A 98 -36.60 18.64 -32.91
CA PHE A 98 -36.57 18.52 -34.36
C PHE A 98 -37.55 17.47 -34.91
N ALA A 99 -37.70 16.34 -34.22
CA ALA A 99 -38.55 15.24 -34.67
C ALA A 99 -40.05 15.52 -34.44
N GLY A 100 -40.40 16.45 -33.55
CA GLY A 100 -41.80 16.73 -33.17
C GLY A 100 -42.50 15.53 -32.52
N THR A 101 -41.77 14.44 -32.29
CA THR A 101 -42.18 13.33 -31.45
C THR A 101 -42.23 13.82 -30.01
N GLY A 102 -43.11 13.27 -29.16
CA GLY A 102 -43.12 13.57 -27.72
C GLY A 102 -41.76 13.22 -27.05
N PRO A 103 -41.65 13.15 -25.70
CA PRO A 103 -40.38 12.99 -24.98
C PRO A 103 -39.66 11.62 -25.19
N TRP A 104 -39.91 10.95 -26.32
CA TRP A 104 -39.40 9.65 -26.69
C TRP A 104 -37.89 9.68 -26.99
N GLY A 105 -37.39 10.69 -27.67
CA GLY A 105 -35.96 10.90 -27.92
C GLY A 105 -35.21 11.15 -26.62
N MET A 106 -35.77 11.94 -25.70
CA MET A 106 -35.26 12.09 -24.34
C MET A 106 -35.24 10.74 -23.59
N ILE A 107 -36.30 9.93 -23.64
CA ILE A 107 -36.33 8.63 -22.95
C ILE A 107 -35.25 7.67 -23.50
N VAL A 108 -35.16 7.53 -24.82
CA VAL A 108 -34.20 6.61 -25.46
C VAL A 108 -32.76 7.06 -25.23
N LEU A 109 -32.45 8.34 -25.41
CA LEU A 109 -31.09 8.85 -25.21
C LEU A 109 -30.71 8.96 -23.73
N LEU A 110 -31.67 9.16 -22.82
CA LEU A 110 -31.43 9.07 -21.39
C LEU A 110 -31.13 7.63 -20.97
N LEU A 111 -31.90 6.64 -21.46
CA LEU A 111 -31.62 5.22 -21.19
C LEU A 111 -30.28 4.79 -21.77
N LEU A 112 -29.98 5.20 -23.01
CA LEU A 112 -28.70 4.90 -23.66
C LEU A 112 -27.53 5.58 -22.96
N GLY A 113 -27.67 6.85 -22.58
CA GLY A 113 -26.67 7.62 -21.84
C GLY A 113 -26.46 7.08 -20.42
N PHE A 114 -27.52 6.65 -19.74
CA PHE A 114 -27.44 5.96 -18.45
C PHE A 114 -26.70 4.64 -18.59
N CYS A 115 -27.04 3.84 -19.61
CA CYS A 115 -26.37 2.57 -19.88
C CYS A 115 -24.88 2.78 -20.19
N ALA A 116 -24.54 3.76 -21.03
CA ALA A 116 -23.17 4.15 -21.34
C ALA A 116 -22.42 4.65 -20.09
N GLY A 117 -23.07 5.42 -19.23
CA GLY A 117 -22.51 5.89 -17.97
C GLY A 117 -22.23 4.75 -16.98
N VAL A 118 -23.17 3.81 -16.83
CA VAL A 118 -22.97 2.59 -16.03
C VAL A 118 -21.82 1.76 -16.59
N LEU A 119 -21.74 1.60 -17.91
CA LEU A 119 -20.63 0.91 -18.57
C LEU A 119 -19.28 1.62 -18.32
N ASN A 120 -19.24 2.96 -18.32
CA ASN A 120 -18.03 3.72 -18.01
C ASN A 120 -17.57 3.51 -16.55
N VAL A 121 -18.50 3.46 -15.60
CA VAL A 121 -18.22 3.18 -14.19
C VAL A 121 -17.74 1.74 -14.00
N LEU A 122 -18.42 0.76 -14.61
CA LEU A 122 -18.03 -0.66 -14.53
C LEU A 122 -16.66 -0.91 -15.18
N ARG A 123 -16.35 -0.20 -16.26
CA ARG A 123 -15.02 -0.21 -16.91
C ARG A 123 -13.96 0.38 -15.99
N SER A 124 -14.26 1.49 -15.32
CA SER A 124 -13.34 2.12 -14.34
C SER A 124 -13.14 1.28 -13.09
N ALA A 125 -14.16 0.51 -12.69
CA ALA A 125 -14.09 -0.46 -11.61
C ALA A 125 -13.38 -1.78 -12.00
N GLY A 126 -12.92 -1.92 -13.25
CA GLY A 126 -12.18 -3.09 -13.73
C GLY A 126 -13.05 -4.34 -13.98
N LEU A 127 -14.38 -4.21 -13.98
CA LEU A 127 -15.32 -5.32 -14.20
C LEU A 127 -15.56 -5.60 -15.68
N VAL A 128 -15.10 -4.72 -16.58
CA VAL A 128 -15.17 -4.90 -18.04
C VAL A 128 -13.74 -4.90 -18.58
N ALA A 129 -13.24 -6.10 -18.91
CA ALA A 129 -11.92 -6.28 -19.51
C ALA A 129 -11.86 -5.57 -20.86
N THR A 130 -10.98 -4.59 -20.98
CA THR A 130 -10.73 -3.90 -22.24
C THR A 130 -9.66 -4.67 -22.99
N THR A 131 -10.04 -5.30 -24.10
CA THR A 131 -9.12 -5.89 -25.07
C THR A 131 -8.31 -4.78 -25.75
N ASP A 132 -7.36 -4.16 -25.03
CA ASP A 132 -6.37 -3.24 -25.63
C ASP A 132 -5.08 -3.16 -24.79
N GLN A 133 -4.56 -4.32 -24.36
CA GLN A 133 -3.20 -4.45 -23.83
C GLN A 133 -2.44 -5.60 -24.50
N ARG A 134 -2.70 -5.82 -25.80
CA ARG A 134 -1.94 -6.78 -26.63
C ARG A 134 -1.52 -6.15 -27.96
N LYS A 135 -0.92 -4.97 -27.93
CA LYS A 135 -0.10 -4.49 -29.05
C LYS A 135 1.03 -3.58 -28.57
N GLY A 136 2.01 -4.21 -27.94
CA GLY A 136 3.28 -3.58 -27.55
C GLY A 136 4.43 -4.59 -27.51
N GLY A 137 4.34 -5.64 -28.33
CA GLY A 137 5.49 -6.47 -28.66
C GLY A 137 6.12 -5.97 -29.94
N SER A 138 7.24 -5.29 -29.85
CA SER A 138 8.30 -5.41 -30.85
C SER A 138 9.61 -5.49 -30.10
N GLY A 139 10.11 -6.72 -29.94
CA GLY A 139 11.49 -6.95 -29.60
C GLY A 139 12.37 -6.19 -30.58
N THR A 140 13.26 -5.38 -30.04
CA THR A 140 14.44 -4.93 -30.77
C THR A 140 15.59 -5.78 -30.26
N ASP A 141 15.60 -7.03 -30.73
CA ASP A 141 16.85 -7.75 -30.92
C ASP A 141 17.61 -6.99 -32.01
N LYS A 142 18.56 -6.14 -31.59
CA LYS A 142 19.66 -5.73 -32.44
C LYS A 142 20.94 -6.22 -31.78
N GLU A 143 21.33 -7.42 -32.22
CA GLU A 143 22.73 -7.74 -32.42
C GLU A 143 23.35 -6.66 -33.32
N ASP A 144 24.25 -5.87 -32.76
CA ASP A 144 25.43 -5.32 -33.43
C ASP A 144 26.54 -5.55 -32.38
N GLY A 145 27.52 -6.43 -32.53
CA GLY A 145 28.14 -6.88 -33.77
C GLY A 145 29.24 -5.91 -34.17
N GLY A 146 30.35 -5.87 -33.42
CA GLY A 146 31.62 -5.39 -33.95
C GLY A 146 32.32 -4.30 -33.14
N ASP A 147 33.05 -4.71 -32.10
CA ASP A 147 34.23 -3.97 -31.65
C ASP A 147 35.46 -4.84 -32.00
N ALA A 148 36.18 -4.42 -33.03
CA ALA A 148 37.47 -4.92 -33.46
C ALA A 148 38.60 -4.02 -32.92
#